data_AF-A0A5J5WL79-F1
#
_entry.id   AF-A0A5J5WL79-F1
#
_cell.length_a   1.000
_cell.length_b   1.000
_cell.length_c   1.000
_cell.angle_alpha   90.00
_cell.angle_beta   90.00
_cell.angle_gamma   90.00
#
_symmetry.space_group_name_H-M   'P 1'
#
loop_
_entity.id
_entity.type
_entity.pdbx_description
1 polymer ?
#
loop_
_entity_poly.entity_id
_entity_poly.type
_entity_poly.pdbx_seq_one_letter_code
_entity_poly.pdbx_strand_id
1 'polypeptide(L)'
;MHQLVGSLPHQTLANMAKTYGSLIHLKTGSISYIVISSPELAEEALKTNDISFASRPTILASKIMSYDSTNIVFSPYGSYWRHLRKICVTELLSPKCVESFRKV
;
A
#
# COMPACT_ATOMS: atom_id res chain seq x y z
N MET A 1 -2.85 -7.13 19.36
CA MET A 1 -1.43 -6.74 19.21
C MET A 1 -0.48 -7.86 19.60
N HIS A 2 -0.70 -8.63 20.67
CA HIS A 2 0.26 -9.67 21.11
C HIS A 2 0.66 -10.71 20.04
N GLN A 3 -0.21 -11.04 19.08
CA GLN A 3 0.10 -12.00 18.01
C GLN A 3 1.05 -11.46 16.91
N LEU A 4 1.19 -10.14 16.78
CA LEU A 4 2.02 -9.49 15.75
C LEU A 4 3.25 -8.79 16.34
N VAL A 5 3.40 -8.79 17.66
CA VAL A 5 4.51 -8.14 18.37
C VAL A 5 5.55 -9.21 18.71
N GLY A 6 6.77 -9.05 18.20
CA GLY A 6 7.91 -9.95 18.47
C GLY A 6 8.26 -10.93 17.34
N SER A 7 7.33 -11.20 16.42
CA SER A 7 7.58 -11.95 15.18
C SER A 7 7.52 -11.03 13.96
N LEU A 8 8.05 -11.49 12.82
CA LEU A 8 7.92 -10.78 11.56
C LEU A 8 6.44 -10.81 11.10
N PRO A 9 5.75 -9.66 11.00
CA PRO A 9 4.30 -9.63 10.79
C PRO A 9 3.84 -10.38 9.53
N HIS A 10 4.61 -10.25 8.43
CA HIS A 10 4.29 -10.92 7.17
C HIS A 10 4.34 -12.46 7.28
N GLN A 11 5.23 -13.03 8.10
CA GLN A 11 5.29 -14.48 8.32
C GLN A 11 4.12 -14.97 9.17
N THR A 12 3.79 -14.22 10.23
CA THR A 12 2.61 -14.53 11.04
C THR A 12 1.33 -14.50 10.20
N LEU A 13 1.14 -13.46 9.38
CA LEU A 13 -0.02 -13.34 8.51
C LEU A 13 -0.08 -14.48 7.47
N ALA A 14 1.06 -14.86 6.88
CA ALA A 14 1.13 -15.99 5.96
C ALA A 14 0.78 -17.33 6.64
N ASN A 15 1.21 -17.54 7.88
CA ASN A 15 0.84 -18.73 8.65
C ASN A 15 -0.65 -18.72 9.03
N MET A 16 -1.20 -17.57 9.40
CA MET A 16 -2.64 -17.43 9.63
C MET A 16 -3.44 -17.76 8.37
N ALA A 17 -2.99 -17.35 7.19
CA ALA A 17 -3.65 -17.67 5.93
C ALA A 17 -3.73 -19.18 5.66
N LYS A 18 -2.73 -19.95 6.10
CA LYS A 18 -2.76 -21.42 6.01
C LYS A 18 -3.79 -22.06 6.94
N THR A 19 -4.06 -21.45 8.09
CA THR A 19 -4.97 -21.99 9.11
C THR A 19 -6.42 -21.54 8.90
N TYR A 20 -6.63 -20.27 8.52
CA TYR A 20 -7.96 -19.64 8.47
C TYR A 20 -8.45 -19.35 7.04
N GLY A 21 -7.61 -19.56 6.02
CA GLY A 21 -7.93 -19.31 4.63
C GLY A 21 -7.30 -18.02 4.08
N SER A 22 -7.43 -17.82 2.77
CA SER A 22 -6.75 -16.76 2.03
C SER A 22 -7.34 -15.35 2.20
N LEU A 23 -8.46 -15.21 2.91
CA LEU A 23 -9.09 -13.94 3.25
C LEU A 23 -9.41 -13.90 4.74
N ILE A 24 -8.74 -13.04 5.49
CA ILE A 24 -8.85 -12.98 6.94
C ILE A 24 -9.28 -11.58 7.38
N HIS A 25 -10.29 -11.50 8.23
CA HIS A 25 -10.58 -10.27 9.00
C HIS A 25 -9.80 -10.29 10.31
N LEU A 26 -8.97 -9.27 10.51
CA LEU A 26 -8.11 -9.11 11.67
C LEU A 26 -8.42 -7.80 12.39
N LYS A 27 -8.73 -7.89 13.68
CA LYS A 27 -8.94 -6.71 14.53
C LYS A 27 -7.72 -6.48 15.43
N THR A 28 -7.02 -5.37 15.21
CA THR A 28 -5.89 -4.96 16.05
C THR A 28 -6.27 -3.73 16.87
N GLY A 29 -6.62 -3.95 18.13
CA GLY A 29 -7.17 -2.88 18.98
C GLY A 29 -8.52 -2.42 18.45
N SER A 30 -8.64 -1.14 18.14
CA SER A 30 -9.84 -0.54 17.54
C SER A 30 -9.86 -0.59 16.00
N ILE A 31 -8.77 -1.01 15.35
CA ILE A 31 -8.65 -0.97 13.88
C ILE A 31 -8.93 -2.35 13.30
N SER A 32 -9.76 -2.38 12.26
CA SER A 32 -10.05 -3.56 11.45
C SER A 32 -9.19 -3.59 10.19
N TYR A 33 -8.64 -4.76 9.88
CA TYR A 33 -7.85 -5.05 8.69
C TYR A 33 -8.45 -6.24 7.95
N ILE A 34 -8.40 -6.20 6.63
CA ILE A 34 -8.63 -7.36 5.78
C ILE A 34 -7.28 -7.77 5.21
N VAL A 35 -6.91 -9.03 5.41
CA VAL A 35 -5.66 -9.61 4.92
C VAL A 35 -6.01 -10.51 3.75
N ILE A 36 -5.46 -10.17 2.58
CA ILE A 36 -5.62 -10.93 1.34
C ILE A 36 -4.32 -11.71 1.11
N SER A 37 -4.44 -13.02 0.90
CA SER A 37 -3.31 -13.94 0.71
C SER A 37 -3.53 -14.91 -0.46
N SER A 38 -4.39 -14.56 -1.42
CA SER A 38 -4.55 -15.25 -2.70
C SER A 38 -4.26 -14.27 -3.86
N PRO A 39 -3.59 -14.73 -4.92
CA PRO A 39 -3.32 -13.88 -6.08
C PRO A 39 -4.60 -13.45 -6.80
N GLU A 40 -5.62 -14.31 -6.87
CA GLU A 40 -6.91 -14.00 -7.51
C GLU A 40 -7.63 -12.87 -6.78
N LEU A 41 -7.70 -12.94 -5.45
CA LEU A 41 -8.30 -11.87 -4.63
C LEU A 41 -7.46 -10.59 -4.63
N ALA A 42 -6.14 -10.71 -4.74
CA ALA A 42 -5.26 -9.55 -4.85
C ALA A 42 -5.44 -8.83 -6.19
N GLU A 43 -5.61 -9.57 -7.30
CA GLU A 43 -5.95 -8.98 -8.60
C GLU A 43 -7.29 -8.26 -8.55
N GLU A 44 -8.31 -8.87 -7.94
CA GLU A 44 -9.62 -8.25 -7.80
C GLU A 44 -9.58 -6.93 -7.02
N ALA A 45 -8.78 -6.85 -5.95
CA ALA A 45 -8.65 -5.65 -5.14
C ALA A 45 -7.73 -4.59 -5.78
N LEU A 46 -6.61 -4.99 -6.40
CA LEU A 46 -5.56 -4.08 -6.86
C LEU A 46 -5.66 -3.71 -8.34
N LYS A 47 -6.51 -4.38 -9.12
CA LYS A 47 -6.70 -4.15 -10.56
C LYS A 47 -8.16 -3.94 -10.92
N THR A 48 -9.06 -4.88 -10.58
CA THR A 48 -10.49 -4.76 -10.94
C THR A 48 -11.16 -3.62 -10.17
N ASN A 49 -10.87 -3.50 -8.88
CA ASN A 49 -11.45 -2.49 -7.98
C ASN A 49 -10.40 -1.51 -7.45
N ASP A 50 -9.35 -1.27 -8.23
CA ASP A 50 -8.16 -0.53 -7.81
C ASP A 50 -8.47 0.86 -7.23
N ILE A 51 -9.40 1.61 -7.83
CA ILE A 51 -9.82 2.94 -7.39
C ILE A 51 -10.46 2.89 -6.00
N SER A 52 -11.29 1.87 -5.72
CA SER A 52 -11.96 1.70 -4.42
C SER A 52 -10.96 1.49 -3.28
N PHE A 53 -9.82 0.87 -3.57
CA PHE A 53 -8.75 0.57 -2.61
C PHE A 53 -7.51 1.47 -2.80
N ALA A 54 -7.60 2.52 -3.63
CA ALA A 54 -6.45 3.36 -3.97
C ALA A 54 -6.00 4.25 -2.81
N SER A 55 -6.93 4.72 -1.98
CA SER A 55 -6.64 5.60 -0.85
C SER A 55 -5.99 4.84 0.32
N ARG A 56 -5.02 5.48 0.99
CA ARG A 56 -4.35 4.92 2.16
C ARG A 56 -4.99 5.42 3.46
N PRO A 57 -5.08 4.58 4.51
CA PRO A 57 -5.50 5.03 5.82
C PRO A 57 -4.58 6.14 6.34
N THR A 58 -5.17 7.20 6.88
CA THR A 58 -4.41 8.30 7.46
C THR A 58 -3.92 7.92 8.85
N ILE A 59 -2.60 7.81 9.01
CA ILE A 59 -1.96 7.51 10.29
C ILE A 59 -1.19 8.74 10.79
N LEU A 60 -1.00 8.87 12.10
CA LEU A 60 -0.33 10.04 12.68
C LEU A 60 1.06 10.28 12.09
N ALA A 61 1.82 9.19 11.88
CA ALA A 61 3.13 9.25 11.26
C ALA A 61 3.09 9.84 9.84
N SER A 62 2.10 9.48 9.01
CA SER A 62 1.99 10.04 7.65
C SER A 62 1.62 11.52 7.71
N LYS A 63 0.75 11.94 8.64
CA LYS A 63 0.44 13.36 8.81
C LYS A 63 1.68 14.19 9.16
N ILE A 64 2.51 13.71 10.07
CA ILE A 64 3.69 14.46 10.51
C ILE A 64 4.79 14.40 9.46
N MET A 65 5.19 13.19 9.05
CA MET A 65 6.35 12.99 8.18
C MET A 65 6.11 13.36 6.72
N SER A 66 4.85 13.34 6.29
CA SER A 66 4.46 13.56 4.89
C SER A 66 3.64 14.85 4.71
N TYR A 67 3.84 15.84 5.58
CA TYR A 67 3.20 17.16 5.49
C TYR A 67 1.68 17.05 5.29
N ASP A 68 1.01 16.50 6.29
CA ASP A 68 -0.42 16.15 6.28
C ASP A 68 -0.81 15.13 5.19
N SER A 69 0.05 14.13 4.97
CA SER A 69 -0.14 13.09 3.95
C SER A 69 -0.26 13.63 2.51
N THR A 70 0.37 14.75 2.19
CA THR A 70 0.30 15.38 0.85
C THR A 70 1.37 14.88 -0.14
N ASN A 71 2.01 13.75 0.13
CA ASN A 71 3.00 13.15 -0.78
C ASN A 71 2.39 12.08 -1.70
N ILE A 72 3.20 11.57 -2.63
CA ILE A 72 2.78 10.53 -3.59
C ILE A 72 2.40 9.18 -2.95
N VAL A 73 2.89 8.91 -1.73
CA VAL A 73 2.71 7.62 -1.04
C VAL A 73 1.42 7.58 -0.22
N PHE A 74 1.11 8.65 0.52
CA PHE A 74 0.03 8.68 1.51
C PHE A 74 -1.16 9.56 1.14
N SER A 75 -1.05 10.38 0.09
CA SER A 75 -2.19 11.21 -0.36
C SER A 75 -3.37 10.32 -0.75
N PRO A 76 -4.60 10.66 -0.30
CA PRO A 76 -5.81 10.04 -0.80
C PRO A 76 -5.89 10.13 -2.33
N TYR A 77 -6.53 9.14 -2.94
CA TYR A 77 -6.76 9.15 -4.38
C TYR A 77 -7.65 10.34 -4.77
N GLY A 78 -7.21 11.12 -5.75
CA GLY A 78 -7.88 12.35 -6.16
C GLY A 78 -7.18 13.01 -7.34
N SER A 79 -7.63 14.21 -7.73
CA SER A 79 -6.97 15.00 -8.77
C SER A 79 -5.51 15.31 -8.42
N TYR A 80 -5.25 15.69 -7.18
CA TYR A 80 -3.92 15.99 -6.66
C TYR A 80 -2.96 14.80 -6.78
N TRP A 81 -3.34 13.63 -6.23
CA TRP A 81 -2.51 12.43 -6.34
C TRP A 81 -2.28 11.99 -7.79
N ARG A 82 -3.31 12.09 -8.66
CA ARG A 82 -3.17 11.79 -10.09
C ARG A 82 -2.17 12.73 -10.79
N HIS A 83 -2.16 14.01 -10.43
CA HIS A 83 -1.20 14.97 -10.93
C HIS A 83 0.23 14.65 -10.49
N LEU A 84 0.45 14.38 -9.19
CA LEU A 84 1.74 13.94 -8.68
C LEU A 84 2.23 12.66 -9.38
N ARG A 85 1.35 11.66 -9.52
CA ARG A 85 1.68 10.40 -10.20
C ARG A 85 2.11 10.65 -11.64
N LYS A 86 1.43 11.55 -12.36
CA LYS A 86 1.81 11.92 -13.73
C LYS A 86 3.23 12.46 -13.77
N ILE A 87 3.57 13.42 -12.90
CA ILE A 87 4.94 13.97 -12.80
C ILE A 87 5.95 12.85 -12.52
N CYS A 88 5.69 11.98 -11.54
CA CYS A 88 6.60 10.90 -11.22
C CYS A 88 6.84 9.95 -12.42
N VAL A 89 5.78 9.59 -13.15
CA VAL A 89 5.88 8.66 -14.28
C VAL A 89 6.55 9.30 -15.50
N THR A 90 6.27 10.57 -15.79
CA THR A 90 6.80 11.23 -16.99
C THR A 90 8.21 11.78 -16.80
N GLU A 91 8.52 12.29 -15.61
CA GLU A 91 9.80 12.98 -15.36
C GLU A 91 10.80 12.12 -14.60
N LEU A 92 10.37 11.45 -13.53
CA LEU A 92 11.29 10.77 -12.60
C LEU A 92 11.55 9.31 -12.98
N LEU A 93 10.50 8.61 -13.42
CA LEU A 93 10.52 7.17 -13.70
C LEU A 93 10.39 6.86 -15.20
N SER A 94 10.63 7.85 -16.06
CA SER A 94 10.60 7.65 -17.50
C SER A 94 11.85 6.94 -18.00
N PRO A 95 11.77 6.17 -19.11
CA PRO A 95 12.93 5.51 -19.69
C PRO A 95 14.09 6.46 -20.00
N LYS A 96 13.76 7.69 -20.44
CA LYS A 96 14.75 8.75 -20.70
C LYS A 96 15.51 9.15 -19.44
N CYS A 97 14.80 9.30 -18.33
CA CYS A 97 15.40 9.63 -17.04
C CYS A 97 16.30 8.48 -16.55
N VAL A 98 15.81 7.24 -16.63
CA VAL A 98 16.58 6.05 -16.26
C VAL A 98 17.87 5.93 -17.08
N GLU A 99 17.80 6.12 -18.41
CA GLU A 99 18.98 6.06 -19.27
C GLU A 99 19.98 7.17 -18.95
N SER A 100 19.53 8.36 -18.52
CA SER A 100 20.43 9.45 -18.13
C SER A 100 21.29 9.13 -16.91
N PHE A 101 20.84 8.22 -16.04
CA PHE A 101 21.62 7.74 -14.89
C PHE A 101 22.52 6.56 -15.21
N ARG A 102 22.44 6.01 -16.44
CA ARG A 102 23.34 4.94 -16.86
C ARG A 102 24.75 5.52 -16.96
N LYS A 103 25.66 4.99 -16.14
CA LYS A 103 27.08 5.30 -16.26
C LYS A 103 27.54 4.81 -17.64
N VAL A 104 28.05 5.75 -18.43
CA VAL A 104 28.77 5.48 -19.68
C VAL A 104 30.07 4.75 -19.35
#